data_AF-A0AAV4T0T3-F1
#
_entry.id   AF-A0AAV4T0T3-F1
#
_cell.length_a   1.000
_cell.length_b   1.000
_cell.length_c   1.000
_cell.angle_alpha   90.00
_cell.angle_beta   90.00
_cell.angle_gamma   90.00
#
_symmetry.space_group_name_H-M   'P 1'
#
loop_
_entity.id
_entity.type
_entity.pdbx_description
1 polymer ?
#
loop_
_entity_poly.entity_id
_entity_poly.type
_entity_poly.pdbx_seq_one_letter_code
_entity_poly.pdbx_strand_id
1 'polypeptide(L)'
;MLKFWLHPRTLVYSLSVFTSFNYIGFNQTTLEPHLRSFNLSGFLLGMLFALSGTVYALTAPAWGWLCDKKCNPLSLSLMGCSINIFSLLLIGPAPFFPIGPQIWIVIISLIFMGLGLGCKLVCAFTGTLQDTVNRGLPPDLSTYGLVSSMIASSQSLGAFIGPSIGGYLYDELGFRKASMTLMVLEIVLIILLIISICNKKNWIKTAEVTMKNETTKNGKKSLSNGYIAKEEYFEKASIKTISNKTFLIDVFIKMGTEKIFLPFEEEHDVSSTPLCFP
;
A
#
# COMPACT_ATOMS: atom_id res chain seq x y z
N MET A 1 11.65 -18.47 -16.66
CA MET A 1 11.56 -17.14 -16.03
C MET A 1 10.36 -16.30 -16.50
N LEU A 2 10.06 -16.17 -17.81
CA LEU A 2 8.91 -15.33 -18.25
C LEU A 2 7.55 -15.74 -17.65
N LYS A 3 7.27 -17.04 -17.51
CA LYS A 3 6.01 -17.54 -16.91
C LYS A 3 5.83 -17.12 -15.44
N PHE A 4 6.92 -16.84 -14.72
CA PHE A 4 6.89 -16.36 -13.34
C PHE A 4 6.42 -14.90 -13.29
N TRP A 5 6.98 -14.06 -14.17
CA TRP A 5 6.61 -12.65 -14.30
C TRP A 5 5.18 -12.46 -14.79
N LEU A 6 4.70 -13.27 -15.73
CA LEU A 6 3.39 -13.08 -16.37
C LEU A 6 2.19 -13.33 -15.45
N HIS A 7 2.41 -13.80 -14.22
CA HIS A 7 1.32 -14.08 -13.29
C HIS A 7 0.69 -12.77 -12.77
N PRO A 8 -0.65 -12.62 -12.80
CA PRO A 8 -1.32 -11.34 -12.53
C PRO A 8 -0.95 -10.71 -11.19
N ARG A 9 -0.86 -11.51 -10.11
CA ARG A 9 -0.44 -11.00 -8.79
C ARG A 9 1.00 -10.50 -8.75
N THR A 10 1.91 -11.23 -9.40
CA THR A 10 3.33 -10.89 -9.48
C THR A 10 3.51 -9.57 -10.27
N LEU A 11 2.74 -9.40 -11.36
CA LEU A 11 2.69 -8.15 -12.13
C LEU A 11 2.18 -6.96 -11.31
N VAL A 12 1.15 -7.17 -10.50
CA VAL A 12 0.58 -6.10 -9.66
C VAL A 12 1.57 -5.68 -8.57
N TYR A 13 2.29 -6.63 -7.98
CA TYR A 13 3.36 -6.32 -7.05
C TYR A 13 4.55 -5.62 -7.71
N SER A 14 4.97 -6.03 -8.92
CA SER A 14 6.02 -5.33 -9.66
C SER A 14 5.61 -3.91 -10.04
N LEU A 15 4.34 -3.70 -10.45
CA LEU A 15 3.78 -2.37 -10.70
C LEU A 15 3.73 -1.52 -9.42
N SER A 16 3.39 -2.12 -8.27
CA SER A 16 3.41 -1.41 -6.98
C SER A 16 4.80 -0.90 -6.61
N VAL A 17 5.83 -1.74 -6.82
CA VAL A 17 7.23 -1.35 -6.63
C VAL A 17 7.62 -0.25 -7.62
N PHE A 18 7.29 -0.43 -8.91
CA PHE A 18 7.55 0.56 -9.95
C PHE A 18 6.97 1.93 -9.59
N THR A 19 5.69 2.01 -9.23
CA THR A 19 5.04 3.27 -8.83
C THR A 19 5.68 3.88 -7.58
N SER A 20 6.11 3.04 -6.62
CA SER A 20 6.79 3.52 -5.41
C SER A 20 8.11 4.22 -5.73
N PHE A 21 8.93 3.64 -6.61
CA PHE A 21 10.19 4.25 -7.03
C PHE A 21 9.99 5.44 -7.98
N ASN A 22 8.93 5.46 -8.78
CA ASN A 22 8.54 6.66 -9.51
C ASN A 22 8.21 7.80 -8.56
N TYR A 23 7.46 7.53 -7.48
CA TYR A 23 7.09 8.54 -6.49
C TYR A 23 8.34 9.08 -5.76
N ILE A 24 9.28 8.21 -5.36
CA ILE A 24 10.55 8.64 -4.76
C ILE A 24 11.33 9.53 -5.75
N GLY A 25 11.51 9.07 -6.99
CA GLY A 25 12.28 9.79 -8.00
C GLY A 25 11.67 11.14 -8.38
N PHE A 26 10.35 11.20 -8.50
CA PHE A 26 9.63 12.45 -8.70
C PHE A 26 9.93 13.44 -7.57
N ASN A 27 9.74 13.02 -6.30
CA ASN A 27 10.03 13.89 -5.16
C ASN A 27 11.47 14.38 -5.15
N GLN A 28 12.44 13.53 -5.49
CA GLN A 28 13.85 13.94 -5.57
C GLN A 28 14.06 15.09 -6.56
N THR A 29 13.41 15.04 -7.72
CA THR A 29 13.53 16.10 -8.75
C THR A 29 12.67 17.33 -8.51
N THR A 30 11.48 17.17 -7.92
CA THR A 30 10.49 18.25 -7.84
C THR A 30 10.48 18.96 -6.50
N LEU A 31 10.91 18.29 -5.41
CA LEU A 31 10.86 18.84 -4.07
C LEU A 31 11.93 19.93 -3.86
N GLU A 32 13.12 19.76 -4.43
CA GLU A 32 14.17 20.80 -4.40
C GLU A 32 13.67 22.14 -5.00
N PRO A 33 13.21 22.19 -6.26
CA PRO A 33 12.77 23.45 -6.85
C PRO A 33 11.48 23.97 -6.20
N HIS A 34 10.61 23.09 -5.69
CA HIS A 34 9.46 23.51 -4.86
C HIS A 34 9.87 24.17 -3.55
N LEU A 35 10.96 23.73 -2.92
CA LEU A 35 11.45 24.26 -1.65
C LEU A 35 12.35 25.50 -1.80
N ARG A 36 12.88 25.77 -3.01
CA ARG A 36 13.63 27.00 -3.30
C ARG A 36 12.82 28.27 -3.03
N SER A 37 11.49 28.22 -3.15
CA SER A 37 10.63 29.37 -2.80
C SER A 37 10.71 29.77 -1.33
N PHE A 38 11.22 28.90 -0.44
CA PHE A 38 11.38 29.18 0.98
C PHE A 38 12.80 29.59 1.38
N ASN A 39 13.76 29.66 0.45
CA ASN A 39 15.17 29.97 0.73
C ASN A 39 15.79 29.12 1.85
N LEU A 40 15.52 27.81 1.83
CA LEU A 40 16.03 26.86 2.84
C LEU A 40 17.51 26.53 2.60
N SER A 41 18.27 26.33 3.69
CA SER A 41 19.65 25.84 3.62
C SER A 41 19.71 24.42 3.04
N GLY A 42 20.73 24.12 2.24
CA GLY A 42 20.93 22.78 1.64
C GLY A 42 21.01 21.65 2.67
N PHE A 43 21.48 21.94 3.89
CA PHE A 43 21.45 20.99 5.00
C PHE A 43 20.03 20.57 5.38
N LEU A 44 19.11 21.53 5.49
CA LEU A 44 17.72 21.27 5.86
C LEU A 44 16.98 20.50 4.76
N LEU A 45 17.29 20.78 3.49
CA LEU A 45 16.79 20.03 2.35
C LEU A 45 17.24 18.56 2.39
N GLY A 46 18.52 18.30 2.70
CA GLY A 46 19.03 16.95 2.91
C GLY A 46 18.31 16.21 4.03
N MET A 47 18.00 16.90 5.14
CA MET A 47 17.25 16.32 6.25
C MET A 47 15.81 15.95 5.86
N LEU A 48 15.14 16.72 5.00
CA LEU A 48 13.78 16.41 4.52
C LEU A 48 13.76 15.13 3.67
N PHE A 49 14.73 14.96 2.76
CA PHE A 49 14.87 13.71 2.02
C PHE A 49 15.20 12.53 2.93
N ALA A 50 16.12 12.73 3.88
CA ALA A 50 16.48 11.71 4.86
C ALA A 50 15.29 11.31 5.76
N LEU A 51 14.41 12.24 6.13
CA LEU A 51 13.24 11.98 6.97
C LEU A 51 12.37 10.87 6.39
N SER A 52 12.07 10.93 5.08
CA SER A 52 11.25 9.91 4.42
C SER A 52 11.89 8.52 4.46
N GLY A 53 13.21 8.44 4.26
CA GLY A 53 13.99 7.21 4.35
C GLY A 53 14.08 6.66 5.78
N THR A 54 14.23 7.55 6.77
CA THR A 54 14.25 7.19 8.19
C THR A 54 12.92 6.63 8.65
N VAL A 55 11.80 7.26 8.28
CA VAL A 55 10.45 6.76 8.61
C VAL A 55 10.19 5.42 7.93
N TYR A 56 10.60 5.26 6.67
CA TYR A 56 10.57 3.98 5.97
C TYR A 56 11.34 2.89 6.74
N ALA A 57 12.57 3.18 7.16
CA ALA A 57 13.43 2.22 7.87
C ALA A 57 12.85 1.83 9.24
N LEU A 58 12.32 2.79 9.99
CA LEU A 58 11.70 2.54 11.31
C LEU A 58 10.40 1.73 11.19
N THR A 59 9.65 1.91 10.11
CA THR A 59 8.34 1.29 9.94
C THR A 59 8.39 -0.06 9.22
N ALA A 60 9.46 -0.34 8.48
CA ALA A 60 9.70 -1.63 7.82
C ALA A 60 9.49 -2.87 8.72
N PRO A 61 10.05 -2.97 9.95
CA PRO A 61 9.83 -4.13 10.81
C PRO A 61 8.37 -4.25 11.28
N ALA A 62 7.69 -3.13 11.51
CA ALA A 62 6.27 -3.13 11.90
C ALA A 62 5.38 -3.68 10.76
N TRP A 63 5.64 -3.25 9.53
CA TRP A 63 4.94 -3.76 8.34
C TRP A 63 5.25 -5.23 8.05
N GLY A 64 6.50 -5.66 8.26
CA GLY A 64 6.91 -7.06 8.12
C GLY A 64 6.17 -7.98 9.09
N TRP A 65 6.17 -7.59 10.37
CA TRP A 65 5.42 -8.32 11.40
C TRP A 65 3.92 -8.40 11.10
N LEU A 66 3.33 -7.33 10.55
CA LEU A 66 1.91 -7.29 10.18
C LEU A 66 1.60 -8.20 8.98
N CYS A 67 2.50 -8.28 8.00
CA CYS A 67 2.40 -9.21 6.86
C CYS A 67 2.47 -10.68 7.29
N ASP A 68 3.27 -10.99 8.31
CA ASP A 68 3.50 -12.37 8.72
C ASP A 68 2.42 -12.92 9.64
N LYS A 69 1.88 -12.10 10.57
CA LYS A 69 0.96 -12.59 11.61
C LYS A 69 -0.53 -12.34 11.34
N LYS A 70 -0.93 -11.20 10.78
CA LYS A 70 -2.31 -10.71 10.91
C LYS A 70 -3.06 -10.46 9.60
N CYS A 71 -2.40 -10.19 8.48
CA CYS A 71 -3.11 -9.65 7.32
C CYS A 71 -2.62 -10.17 5.96
N ASN A 72 -3.53 -10.21 4.98
CA ASN A 72 -3.18 -10.50 3.59
C ASN A 72 -2.25 -9.39 3.04
N PRO A 73 -1.11 -9.73 2.42
CA PRO A 73 -0.18 -8.73 1.88
C PRO A 73 -0.80 -7.84 0.79
N LEU A 74 -1.81 -8.34 0.06
CA LEU A 74 -2.58 -7.52 -0.88
C LEU A 74 -3.39 -6.41 -0.20
N SER A 75 -3.99 -6.71 0.96
CA SER A 75 -4.81 -5.74 1.70
C SER A 75 -3.96 -4.68 2.38
N LEU A 76 -2.78 -5.05 2.87
CA LEU A 76 -1.81 -4.07 3.38
C LEU A 76 -1.25 -3.22 2.26
N SER A 77 -0.94 -3.80 1.10
CA SER A 77 -0.50 -3.01 -0.05
C SER A 77 -1.55 -1.97 -0.47
N LEU A 78 -2.85 -2.32 -0.39
CA LEU A 78 -3.93 -1.38 -0.63
C LEU A 78 -3.93 -0.23 0.39
N MET A 79 -3.77 -0.54 1.68
CA MET A 79 -3.65 0.46 2.75
C MET A 79 -2.44 1.38 2.54
N GLY A 80 -1.28 0.83 2.15
CA GLY A 80 -0.09 1.60 1.82
C GLY A 80 -0.31 2.56 0.64
N CYS A 81 -1.03 2.13 -0.40
CA CYS A 81 -1.39 3.01 -1.52
C CYS A 81 -2.33 4.14 -1.09
N SER A 82 -3.31 3.87 -0.23
CA SER A 82 -4.19 4.92 0.30
C SER A 82 -3.44 5.96 1.12
N ILE A 83 -2.46 5.54 1.93
CA ILE A 83 -1.58 6.46 2.68
C ILE A 83 -0.73 7.30 1.74
N ASN A 84 -0.19 6.72 0.66
CA ASN A 84 0.55 7.47 -0.35
C ASN A 84 -0.30 8.50 -1.09
N ILE A 85 -1.55 8.17 -1.44
CA ILE A 85 -2.47 9.14 -2.05
C ILE A 85 -2.73 10.31 -1.09
N PHE A 86 -2.94 10.02 0.20
CA PHE A 86 -3.12 11.05 1.21
C PHE A 86 -1.88 11.96 1.32
N SER A 87 -0.68 11.37 1.26
CA SER A 87 0.57 12.13 1.21
C SER A 87 0.68 13.01 -0.05
N LEU A 88 0.36 12.47 -1.23
CA LEU A 88 0.35 13.21 -2.50
C LEU A 88 -0.64 14.38 -2.49
N LEU A 89 -1.78 14.22 -1.84
CA LEU A 89 -2.79 15.26 -1.68
C LEU A 89 -2.32 16.40 -0.76
N LEU A 90 -1.52 16.06 0.25
CA LEU A 90 -0.92 17.02 1.19
C LEU A 90 0.26 17.77 0.54
N ILE A 91 1.14 17.06 -0.18
CA ILE A 91 2.38 17.63 -0.71
C ILE A 91 2.11 18.60 -1.86
N GLY A 92 1.24 18.23 -2.80
CA GLY A 92 0.73 19.13 -3.82
C GLY A 92 -0.64 19.61 -3.37
N PRO A 93 -0.74 20.75 -2.66
CA PRO A 93 -2.01 21.21 -2.13
C PRO A 93 -3.04 21.19 -3.25
N ALA A 94 -4.07 20.37 -3.03
CA ALA A 94 -5.11 20.13 -4.00
C ALA A 94 -5.62 21.47 -4.54
N PRO A 95 -5.98 21.57 -5.83
CA PRO A 95 -6.34 22.82 -6.45
C PRO A 95 -7.52 23.57 -5.85
N PHE A 96 -8.18 22.96 -4.88
CA PHE A 96 -9.29 23.46 -4.11
C PHE A 96 -8.88 24.22 -2.84
N PHE A 97 -7.62 24.11 -2.37
CA PHE A 97 -7.12 24.86 -1.21
C PHE A 97 -6.15 25.97 -1.65
N PRO A 98 -6.51 27.26 -1.53
CA PRO A 98 -5.62 28.39 -1.78
C PRO A 98 -4.69 28.66 -0.59
N ILE A 99 -4.05 27.62 -0.06
CA ILE A 99 -3.06 27.75 1.02
C ILE A 99 -1.68 27.76 0.35
N GLY A 100 -0.86 28.77 0.64
CA GLY A 100 0.54 28.79 0.19
C GLY A 100 1.29 27.55 0.69
N PRO A 101 2.33 27.08 -0.02
CA PRO A 101 3.07 25.93 0.44
C PRO A 101 3.61 26.27 1.86
N GLN A 102 3.47 25.35 2.81
CA GLN A 102 4.00 25.49 4.16
C GLN A 102 4.92 24.32 4.46
N ILE A 103 6.08 24.61 5.05
CA ILE A 103 7.11 23.60 5.36
C ILE A 103 6.56 22.50 6.27
N TRP A 104 5.71 22.84 7.23
CA TRP A 104 5.08 21.87 8.14
C TRP A 104 4.21 20.84 7.41
N ILE A 105 3.47 21.26 6.38
CA ILE A 105 2.64 20.36 5.56
C ILE A 105 3.54 19.41 4.76
N VAL A 106 4.65 19.92 4.22
CA VAL A 106 5.64 19.10 3.52
C VAL A 106 6.24 18.05 4.46
N ILE A 107 6.65 18.43 5.68
CA ILE A 107 7.17 17.49 6.68
C ILE A 107 6.17 16.37 6.97
N ILE A 108 4.91 16.73 7.25
CA ILE A 108 3.84 15.76 7.52
C ILE A 108 3.63 14.84 6.31
N SER A 109 3.60 15.40 5.10
CA SER A 109 3.44 14.61 3.87
C SER A 109 4.59 13.60 3.68
N LEU A 110 5.84 13.98 3.95
CA LEU A 110 7.01 13.11 3.83
C LEU A 110 6.99 11.96 4.84
N ILE A 111 6.43 12.19 6.04
CA ILE A 111 6.22 11.14 7.04
C ILE A 111 5.19 10.12 6.52
N PHE A 112 4.04 10.58 6.01
CA PHE A 112 3.04 9.70 5.41
C PHE A 112 3.57 8.96 4.18
N MET A 113 4.38 9.63 3.35
CA MET A 113 5.06 9.00 2.22
C MET A 113 5.96 7.85 2.68
N GLY A 114 6.81 8.08 3.69
CA GLY A 114 7.69 7.03 4.23
C GLY A 114 6.90 5.83 4.77
N LEU A 115 5.79 6.09 5.48
CA LEU A 115 4.88 5.05 5.98
C LEU A 115 4.26 4.21 4.86
N GLY A 116 3.74 4.86 3.82
CA GLY A 116 3.08 4.20 2.70
C GLY A 116 4.05 3.42 1.82
N LEU A 117 5.21 3.99 1.51
CA LEU A 117 6.30 3.31 0.77
C LEU A 117 6.81 2.08 1.54
N GLY A 118 6.97 2.19 2.87
CA GLY A 118 7.34 1.08 3.75
C GLY A 118 6.39 -0.09 3.62
N CYS A 119 5.10 0.20 3.74
CA CYS A 119 4.06 -0.79 3.60
C CYS A 119 4.09 -1.45 2.20
N LYS A 120 4.13 -0.67 1.11
CA LYS A 120 4.11 -1.18 -0.27
C LYS A 120 5.29 -2.07 -0.59
N LEU A 121 6.51 -1.66 -0.25
CA LEU A 121 7.73 -2.42 -0.57
C LEU A 121 7.81 -3.74 0.21
N VAL A 122 7.52 -3.71 1.51
CA VAL A 122 7.50 -4.92 2.34
C VAL A 122 6.41 -5.88 1.87
N CYS A 123 5.20 -5.37 1.59
CA CYS A 123 4.10 -6.20 1.09
C CYS A 123 4.37 -6.79 -0.29
N ALA A 124 5.04 -6.05 -1.18
CA ALA A 124 5.40 -6.55 -2.49
C ALA A 124 6.42 -7.69 -2.42
N PHE A 125 7.43 -7.56 -1.55
CA PHE A 125 8.41 -8.61 -1.32
C PHE A 125 7.78 -9.85 -0.69
N THR A 126 7.16 -9.69 0.48
CA THR A 126 6.57 -10.82 1.22
C THR A 126 5.40 -11.44 0.46
N GLY A 127 4.55 -10.65 -0.18
CA GLY A 127 3.41 -11.13 -0.96
C GLY A 127 3.84 -11.91 -2.21
N THR A 128 4.84 -11.41 -2.95
CA THR A 128 5.36 -12.13 -4.12
C THR A 128 6.05 -13.42 -3.69
N LEU A 129 6.83 -13.39 -2.62
CA LEU A 129 7.51 -14.57 -2.09
C LEU A 129 6.52 -15.66 -1.65
N GLN A 130 5.53 -15.30 -0.82
CA GLN A 130 4.47 -16.22 -0.39
C GLN A 130 3.70 -16.79 -1.57
N ASP A 131 3.30 -15.95 -2.53
CA ASP A 131 2.63 -16.41 -3.75
C ASP A 131 3.51 -17.37 -4.58
N THR A 132 4.81 -17.17 -4.58
CA THR A 132 5.76 -18.00 -5.35
C THR A 132 5.93 -19.38 -4.71
N VAL A 133 6.10 -19.42 -3.38
CA VAL A 133 6.18 -20.66 -2.61
C VAL A 133 4.86 -21.44 -2.72
N ASN A 134 3.72 -20.75 -2.63
CA ASN A 134 2.39 -21.36 -2.78
C ASN A 134 2.14 -21.97 -4.18
N ARG A 135 2.89 -21.53 -5.21
CA ARG A 135 2.83 -22.11 -6.56
C ARG A 135 3.67 -23.38 -6.72
N GLY A 136 4.35 -23.82 -5.66
CA GLY A 136 5.16 -25.04 -5.65
C GLY A 136 6.64 -24.83 -5.98
N LEU A 137 7.11 -23.58 -6.02
CA LEU A 137 8.56 -23.33 -6.04
C LEU A 137 9.14 -23.59 -4.65
N PRO A 138 10.28 -24.29 -4.54
CA PRO A 138 10.90 -24.55 -3.25
C PRO A 138 11.33 -23.23 -2.59
N PRO A 139 11.23 -23.08 -1.26
CA PRO A 139 11.73 -21.91 -0.54
C PRO A 139 13.27 -21.96 -0.44
N ASP A 140 13.94 -21.92 -1.58
CA ASP A 140 15.39 -21.97 -1.74
C ASP A 140 15.97 -20.61 -2.15
N LEU A 141 17.30 -20.49 -2.11
CA LEU A 141 17.99 -19.26 -2.48
C LEU A 141 17.66 -18.82 -3.92
N SER A 142 17.40 -19.77 -4.81
CA SER A 142 17.00 -19.50 -6.20
C SER A 142 15.66 -18.76 -6.27
N THR A 143 14.66 -19.16 -5.47
CA THR A 143 13.35 -18.49 -5.41
C THR A 143 13.45 -17.09 -4.83
N TYR A 144 14.24 -16.91 -3.76
CA TYR A 144 14.51 -15.57 -3.22
C TYR A 144 15.22 -14.68 -4.24
N GLY A 145 16.20 -15.22 -4.98
CA GLY A 145 16.89 -14.52 -6.07
C GLY A 145 15.96 -14.10 -7.21
N LEU A 146 14.97 -14.93 -7.55
CA LEU A 146 13.94 -14.59 -8.55
C LEU A 146 13.03 -13.45 -8.09
N VAL A 147 12.58 -13.47 -6.83
CA VAL A 147 11.72 -12.40 -6.28
C VAL A 147 12.49 -11.09 -6.14
N SER A 148 13.73 -11.15 -5.63
CA SER A 148 14.56 -9.95 -5.44
C SER A 148 14.97 -9.33 -6.78
N SER A 149 15.33 -10.14 -7.78
CA SER A 149 15.65 -9.64 -9.13
C SER A 149 14.44 -8.98 -9.80
N MET A 150 13.23 -9.49 -9.59
CA MET A 150 12.00 -8.85 -10.09
C MET A 150 11.79 -7.46 -9.47
N ILE A 151 11.95 -7.36 -8.15
CA ILE A 151 11.79 -6.10 -7.42
C ILE A 151 12.88 -5.12 -7.82
N ALA A 152 14.14 -5.55 -7.87
CA ALA A 152 15.26 -4.74 -8.32
C ALA A 152 15.07 -4.20 -9.75
N SER A 153 14.59 -5.05 -10.67
CA SER A 153 14.29 -4.63 -12.05
C SER A 153 13.20 -3.55 -12.09
N SER A 154 12.14 -3.76 -11.31
CA SER A 154 11.02 -2.81 -11.20
C SER A 154 11.46 -1.49 -10.56
N GLN A 155 12.35 -1.57 -9.57
CA GLN A 155 12.97 -0.44 -8.91
C GLN A 155 13.83 0.37 -9.88
N SER A 156 14.73 -0.26 -10.62
CA SER A 156 15.59 0.42 -11.60
C SER A 156 14.76 1.12 -12.67
N LEU A 157 13.70 0.48 -13.15
CA LEU A 157 12.79 1.07 -14.11
C LEU A 157 12.07 2.31 -13.52
N GLY A 158 11.60 2.22 -12.29
CA GLY A 158 10.95 3.35 -11.62
C GLY A 158 11.89 4.50 -11.28
N ALA A 159 13.12 4.18 -10.88
CA ALA A 159 14.16 5.17 -10.58
C ALA A 159 14.70 5.88 -11.83
N PHE A 160 14.59 5.24 -13.01
CA PHE A 160 14.90 5.89 -14.28
C PHE A 160 13.75 6.78 -14.76
N ILE A 161 12.52 6.24 -14.76
CA ILE A 161 11.34 6.93 -15.30
C ILE A 161 10.87 8.07 -14.38
N GLY A 162 10.91 7.88 -13.06
CA GLY A 162 10.40 8.82 -12.07
C GLY A 162 11.02 10.22 -12.17
N PRO A 163 12.36 10.37 -12.06
CA PRO A 163 13.05 11.64 -12.23
C PRO A 163 12.89 12.22 -13.64
N SER A 164 12.97 11.37 -14.67
CA SER A 164 12.93 11.81 -16.08
C SER A 164 11.59 12.45 -16.44
N ILE A 165 10.48 11.77 -16.11
CA ILE A 165 9.13 12.29 -16.32
C ILE A 165 8.83 13.39 -15.30
N GLY A 166 9.28 13.26 -14.05
CA GLY A 166 9.04 14.22 -12.98
C GLY A 166 9.61 15.61 -13.27
N GLY A 167 10.86 15.69 -13.74
CA GLY A 167 11.48 16.95 -14.16
C GLY A 167 10.73 17.58 -15.34
N TYR A 168 10.45 16.81 -16.39
CA TYR A 168 9.73 17.30 -17.56
C TYR A 168 8.32 17.83 -17.22
N LEU A 169 7.55 17.08 -16.42
CA LEU A 169 6.22 17.52 -15.98
C LEU A 169 6.27 18.75 -15.07
N TYR A 170 7.32 18.86 -14.24
CA TYR A 170 7.51 20.01 -13.38
C TYR A 170 7.76 21.28 -14.20
N ASP A 171 8.61 21.21 -15.22
CA ASP A 171 8.97 22.36 -16.05
C ASP A 171 7.79 22.87 -16.88
N GLU A 172 6.98 21.98 -17.46
CA GLU A 172 5.86 22.34 -18.33
C GLU A 172 4.56 22.70 -17.57
N LEU A 173 4.21 21.93 -16.54
CA LEU A 173 2.90 22.01 -15.89
C LEU A 173 2.94 22.60 -14.48
N GLY A 174 4.14 22.77 -13.92
CA GLY A 174 4.37 23.16 -12.53
C GLY A 174 4.06 22.05 -11.53
N PHE A 175 4.55 22.24 -10.30
CA PHE A 175 4.50 21.24 -9.22
C PHE A 175 3.11 20.66 -8.96
N ARG A 176 2.07 21.51 -8.94
CA ARG A 176 0.70 21.12 -8.56
C ARG A 176 0.00 20.23 -9.57
N LYS A 177 0.28 20.41 -10.87
CA LYS A 177 -0.28 19.52 -11.91
C LYS A 177 0.59 18.27 -12.06
N ALA A 178 1.90 18.40 -11.87
CA ALA A 178 2.83 17.29 -11.87
C ALA A 178 2.53 16.27 -10.75
N SER A 179 2.16 16.72 -9.54
CA SER A 179 1.76 15.80 -8.46
C SER A 179 0.45 15.06 -8.74
N MET A 180 -0.47 15.65 -9.53
CA MET A 180 -1.74 15.01 -9.89
C MET A 180 -1.55 13.83 -10.84
N THR A 181 -0.56 13.86 -11.73
CA THR A 181 -0.31 12.72 -12.63
C THR A 181 0.16 11.50 -11.86
N LEU A 182 0.97 11.69 -10.81
CA LEU A 182 1.33 10.63 -9.88
C LEU A 182 0.14 10.11 -9.07
N MET A 183 -0.73 11.00 -8.62
CA MET A 183 -1.95 10.59 -7.92
C MET A 183 -2.82 9.71 -8.81
N VAL A 184 -2.98 10.05 -10.09
CA VAL A 184 -3.69 9.21 -11.07
C VAL A 184 -3.02 7.84 -11.21
N LEU A 185 -1.69 7.79 -11.27
CA LEU A 185 -0.94 6.53 -11.34
C LEU A 185 -1.17 5.64 -10.10
N GLU A 186 -1.20 6.23 -8.90
CA GLU A 186 -1.53 5.52 -7.65
C GLU A 186 -2.99 5.04 -7.61
N ILE A 187 -3.94 5.83 -8.11
CA ILE A 187 -5.35 5.43 -8.21
C ILE A 187 -5.52 4.23 -9.16
N VAL A 188 -4.85 4.25 -10.32
CA VAL A 188 -4.86 3.12 -11.27
C VAL A 188 -4.31 1.86 -10.58
N LEU A 189 -3.23 1.98 -9.81
CA LEU A 189 -2.68 0.86 -9.04
C LEU A 189 -3.68 0.31 -8.00
N ILE A 190 -4.39 1.20 -7.28
CA ILE A 190 -5.45 0.80 -6.34
C ILE A 190 -6.54 -0.01 -7.05
N ILE A 191 -7.00 0.45 -8.23
CA ILE A 191 -8.01 -0.25 -9.01
C ILE A 191 -7.50 -1.65 -9.39
N LEU A 192 -6.26 -1.76 -9.87
CA LEU A 192 -5.64 -3.06 -10.21
C LEU A 192 -5.49 -3.98 -9.00
N LEU A 193 -5.16 -3.44 -7.81
CA LEU A 193 -5.10 -4.19 -6.56
C LEU A 193 -6.48 -4.69 -6.15
N ILE A 194 -7.52 -3.85 -6.24
CA ILE A 194 -8.91 -4.24 -5.95
C ILE A 194 -9.36 -5.34 -6.91
N ILE A 195 -9.11 -5.20 -8.22
CA ILE A 195 -9.42 -6.23 -9.21
C ILE A 195 -8.71 -7.54 -8.86
N SER A 196 -7.44 -7.48 -8.44
CA SER A 196 -6.67 -8.66 -8.06
C SER A 196 -7.23 -9.36 -6.81
N ILE A 197 -7.71 -8.59 -5.84
CA ILE A 197 -8.39 -9.09 -4.64
C ILE A 197 -9.75 -9.71 -5.01
N CYS A 198 -10.53 -9.07 -5.88
CA CYS A 198 -11.80 -9.58 -6.38
C CYS A 198 -11.60 -10.89 -7.16
N ASN A 199 -10.57 -10.95 -8.01
CA ASN A 199 -10.24 -12.15 -8.78
C ASN A 199 -9.85 -13.31 -7.87
N LYS A 200 -9.12 -13.08 -6.77
CA LYS A 200 -8.82 -14.12 -5.76
C LYS A 200 -10.09 -14.81 -5.22
N LYS A 201 -11.19 -14.06 -5.05
CA LYS A 201 -12.48 -14.59 -4.56
C LYS A 201 -13.12 -15.57 -5.54
N ASN A 202 -12.91 -15.38 -6.85
CA ASN A 202 -13.47 -16.24 -7.89
C ASN A 202 -12.72 -17.57 -8.04
N TRP A 203 -11.39 -17.58 -7.87
CA TRP A 203 -10.61 -18.82 -7.89
C TRP A 203 -10.87 -19.71 -6.68
N ILE A 204 -11.05 -19.13 -5.49
CA ILE A 204 -11.41 -19.88 -4.27
C ILE A 204 -12.81 -20.48 -4.42
N LYS A 205 -13.79 -19.70 -4.90
CA LYS A 205 -15.14 -20.22 -5.19
C LYS A 205 -15.13 -21.32 -6.24
N THR A 206 -14.31 -21.18 -7.29
CA THR A 206 -14.23 -22.20 -8.35
C THR A 206 -13.56 -23.47 -7.83
N ALA A 207 -12.49 -23.36 -7.04
CA ALA A 207 -11.84 -24.49 -6.39
C ALA A 207 -12.76 -25.19 -5.38
N GLU A 208 -13.55 -24.45 -4.59
CA GLU A 208 -14.57 -25.00 -3.69
C GLU A 208 -15.66 -25.77 -4.47
N VAL A 209 -16.10 -25.25 -5.62
CA VAL A 209 -17.08 -25.92 -6.49
C VAL A 209 -16.49 -27.15 -7.16
N THR A 210 -15.24 -27.10 -7.62
CA THR A 210 -14.54 -28.26 -8.23
C THR A 210 -14.31 -29.36 -7.20
N MET A 211 -13.85 -29.02 -5.98
CA MET A 211 -13.68 -29.97 -4.88
C MET A 211 -15.00 -30.61 -4.45
N LYS A 212 -16.09 -29.84 -4.40
CA LYS A 212 -17.45 -30.36 -4.11
C LYS A 212 -17.97 -31.30 -5.20
N ASN A 213 -17.65 -31.00 -6.47
CA ASN A 213 -18.00 -31.86 -7.60
C ASN A 213 -17.15 -33.14 -7.64
N GLU A 214 -15.88 -33.09 -7.22
CA GLU A 214 -15.00 -34.25 -7.09
C GLU A 214 -15.37 -35.14 -5.90
N THR A 215 -15.74 -34.60 -4.74
CA THR A 215 -16.26 -35.40 -3.61
C THR A 215 -17.60 -36.04 -3.93
N THR A 216 -18.48 -35.37 -4.68
CA THR A 216 -19.75 -35.95 -5.16
C THR A 216 -19.52 -37.07 -6.19
N LYS A 217 -18.47 -36.97 -7.02
CA LYS A 217 -18.04 -38.05 -7.94
C LYS A 217 -17.33 -39.21 -7.21
N ASN A 218 -16.49 -38.91 -6.22
CA ASN A 218 -15.68 -39.89 -5.49
C ASN A 218 -16.42 -40.55 -4.31
N GLY A 219 -17.60 -40.08 -3.91
CA GLY A 219 -18.52 -40.81 -3.03
C GLY A 219 -18.96 -42.19 -3.55
N LYS A 220 -18.58 -42.57 -4.79
CA LYS A 220 -18.75 -43.91 -5.34
C LYS A 220 -17.45 -44.75 -5.43
N LYS A 221 -16.27 -44.23 -5.06
CA LYS A 221 -15.01 -44.98 -5.09
C LYS A 221 -14.10 -44.61 -3.91
N SER A 222 -14.12 -45.47 -2.90
CA SER A 222 -13.38 -45.36 -1.64
C SER A 222 -11.85 -45.51 -1.78
N LEU A 223 -11.15 -44.72 -0.95
CA LEU A 223 -9.82 -44.86 -0.30
C LEU A 223 -8.55 -45.28 -1.10
N SER A 224 -7.52 -44.41 -1.11
CA SER A 224 -6.12 -44.75 -0.77
C SER A 224 -5.17 -43.51 -0.76
N ASN A 225 -4.85 -43.03 0.44
CA ASN A 225 -3.52 -42.64 0.96
C ASN A 225 -2.57 -41.60 0.30
N GLY A 226 -3.06 -40.60 -0.44
CA GLY A 226 -2.22 -39.44 -0.84
C GLY A 226 -2.84 -38.05 -0.63
N TYR A 227 -4.15 -37.97 -0.43
CA TYR A 227 -4.92 -36.72 -0.51
C TYR A 227 -5.20 -36.06 0.85
N ILE A 228 -5.20 -36.84 1.94
CA ILE A 228 -5.62 -36.38 3.27
C ILE A 228 -4.68 -35.30 3.83
N ALA A 229 -3.38 -35.36 3.54
CA ALA A 229 -2.43 -34.33 3.99
C ALA A 229 -2.65 -32.96 3.30
N LYS A 230 -3.18 -32.96 2.06
CA LYS A 230 -3.47 -31.72 1.31
C LYS A 230 -4.80 -31.11 1.74
N GLU A 231 -5.79 -31.94 2.07
CA GLU A 231 -7.08 -31.50 2.64
C GLU A 231 -6.92 -30.91 4.04
N GLU A 232 -6.15 -31.53 4.94
CA GLU A 232 -6.00 -31.05 6.31
C GLU A 232 -5.28 -29.68 6.39
N TYR A 233 -4.33 -29.43 5.48
CA TYR A 233 -3.68 -28.12 5.33
C TYR A 233 -4.63 -27.06 4.74
N PHE A 234 -5.48 -27.43 3.77
CA PHE A 234 -6.42 -26.50 3.12
C PHE A 234 -7.62 -26.17 4.02
N GLU A 235 -8.06 -27.12 4.84
CA GLU A 235 -9.12 -26.94 5.83
C GLU A 235 -8.67 -26.04 6.98
N LYS A 236 -7.45 -26.24 7.51
CA LYS A 236 -6.84 -25.32 8.50
C LYS A 236 -6.65 -23.91 7.93
N ALA A 237 -6.30 -23.78 6.64
CA ALA A 237 -6.19 -22.49 5.96
C ALA A 237 -7.58 -21.82 5.76
N SER A 238 -8.62 -22.59 5.45
CA SER A 238 -9.98 -22.09 5.26
C SER A 238 -10.63 -21.65 6.57
N ILE A 239 -10.51 -22.42 7.64
CA ILE A 239 -11.05 -22.08 8.97
C ILE A 239 -10.37 -20.81 9.52
N LYS A 240 -9.05 -20.67 9.34
CA LYS A 240 -8.30 -19.46 9.74
C LYS A 240 -8.70 -18.23 8.91
N THR A 241 -9.05 -18.43 7.63
CA THR A 241 -9.49 -17.35 6.72
C THR A 241 -10.93 -16.91 6.98
N ILE A 242 -11.81 -17.83 7.37
CA ILE A 242 -13.21 -17.54 7.72
C ILE A 242 -13.27 -16.80 9.06
N SER A 243 -12.49 -17.23 10.06
CA SER A 243 -12.39 -16.55 11.36
C SER A 243 -11.87 -15.11 11.21
N ASN A 244 -10.86 -14.87 10.37
CA ASN A 244 -10.37 -13.51 10.08
C ASN A 244 -11.34 -12.66 9.25
N LYS A 245 -12.21 -13.26 8.43
CA LYS A 245 -13.22 -12.52 7.65
C LYS A 245 -14.34 -11.98 8.53
N THR A 246 -14.84 -12.78 9.48
CA THR A 246 -15.86 -12.32 10.44
C THR A 246 -15.30 -11.21 11.32
N PHE A 247 -14.06 -11.37 11.82
CA PHE A 247 -13.40 -10.35 12.64
C PHE A 247 -13.12 -9.04 11.88
N LEU A 248 -12.70 -9.08 10.61
CA LEU A 248 -12.43 -7.87 9.82
C LEU A 248 -13.70 -7.17 9.34
N ILE A 249 -14.77 -7.91 9.02
CA ILE A 249 -16.08 -7.31 8.73
C ILE A 249 -16.61 -6.62 9.99
N ASP A 250 -16.46 -7.23 11.16
CA ASP A 250 -16.84 -6.61 12.44
C ASP A 250 -15.99 -5.38 12.76
N VAL A 251 -14.68 -5.39 12.49
CA VAL A 251 -13.82 -4.20 12.67
C VAL A 251 -14.15 -3.09 11.67
N PHE A 252 -14.43 -3.42 10.40
CA PHE A 252 -14.83 -2.43 9.40
C PHE A 252 -16.24 -1.86 9.64
N ILE A 253 -17.18 -2.68 10.13
CA ILE A 253 -18.50 -2.21 10.55
C ILE A 253 -18.36 -1.34 11.80
N LYS A 254 -17.58 -1.77 12.80
CA LYS A 254 -17.40 -1.04 14.07
C LYS A 254 -16.58 0.24 13.95
N MET A 255 -15.63 0.32 13.01
CA MET A 255 -14.93 1.57 12.66
C MET A 255 -15.73 2.49 11.73
N GLY A 256 -16.71 1.95 10.99
CA GLY A 256 -17.57 2.72 10.08
C GLY A 256 -18.80 3.36 10.75
N THR A 257 -19.24 2.87 11.90
CA THR A 257 -20.45 3.36 12.60
C THR A 257 -20.19 4.31 13.77
N GLU A 258 -18.95 4.52 14.21
CA GLU A 258 -18.65 5.38 15.38
C GLU A 258 -18.41 6.86 15.08
N LYS A 259 -18.72 7.36 13.86
CA LYS A 259 -18.62 8.80 13.52
C LYS A 259 -19.78 9.35 12.68
N ILE A 260 -21.01 8.88 12.90
CA ILE A 260 -22.21 9.51 12.32
C ILE A 260 -23.34 9.48 13.35
N PHE A 261 -23.19 10.23 14.45
CA PHE A 261 -24.28 10.87 15.21
C PHE A 261 -23.66 11.47 16.47
N LEU A 262 -23.47 12.79 16.52
CA LEU A 262 -23.87 13.63 17.64
C LEU A 262 -23.94 15.09 17.12
N PRO A 263 -24.97 15.85 17.53
CA PRO A 263 -25.39 17.06 16.85
C PRO A 263 -24.57 18.29 17.26
N PHE A 264 -24.60 19.23 16.33
CA PHE A 264 -24.34 20.65 16.50
C PHE A 264 -25.31 21.21 17.56
N GLU A 265 -24.80 21.87 18.60
CA GLU A 265 -25.60 22.75 19.44
C GLU A 265 -24.82 24.05 19.66
N GLU A 266 -25.38 25.12 19.11
CA GLU A 266 -25.01 26.52 19.33
C GLU A 266 -25.25 26.89 20.79
N GLU A 267 -24.34 27.64 21.40
CA GLU A 267 -24.73 28.54 22.48
C GLU A 267 -23.98 29.88 22.30
N HIS A 268 -24.77 30.91 22.02
CA HIS A 268 -24.37 32.31 21.91
C HIS A 268 -24.16 32.94 23.30
N ASP A 269 -23.20 33.87 23.36
CA ASP A 269 -22.97 35.00 24.28
C ASP A 269 -23.97 35.29 25.43
N VAL A 270 -23.44 35.69 26.60
CA VAL A 270 -23.57 37.06 27.19
C VAL A 270 -22.95 37.15 28.61
N SER A 271 -22.23 38.26 28.81
CA SER A 271 -21.66 38.89 30.03
C SER A 271 -22.12 38.50 31.44
N SER A 272 -21.17 38.42 32.40
CA SER A 272 -21.05 39.36 33.54
C SER A 272 -19.98 38.94 34.58
N THR A 273 -18.99 39.82 34.81
CA THR A 273 -18.13 39.98 36.02
C THR A 273 -18.97 40.13 37.32
N PRO A 274 -18.43 40.07 38.59
CA PRO A 274 -17.09 40.55 38.98
C PRO A 274 -16.36 39.89 40.21
N LEU A 275 -15.11 40.36 40.43
CA LEU A 275 -14.40 40.65 41.69
C LEU A 275 -14.20 39.54 42.77
N CYS A 276 -12.93 39.25 43.12
CA CYS A 276 -12.25 39.84 44.29
C CYS A 276 -10.82 39.28 44.51
N PHE A 277 -9.89 40.21 44.75
CA PHE A 277 -8.58 40.07 45.41
C PHE A 277 -8.78 39.84 46.94
N PRO A 278 -7.78 39.44 47.74
CA PRO A 278 -6.50 40.15 47.98
C PRO A 278 -5.26 39.43 47.44
#